data_AF-A0A915LTK2-F1
#
_entry.id   AF-A0A915LTK2-F1
#
_cell.length_a   1.000
_cell.length_b   1.000
_cell.length_c   1.000
_cell.angle_alpha   90.00
_cell.angle_beta   90.00
_cell.angle_gamma   90.00
#
_symmetry.space_group_name_H-M   'P 1'
#
loop_
_entity.id
_entity.type
_entity.pdbx_description
1 polymer ?
#
loop_
_entity_poly.entity_id
_entity_poly.type
_entity_poly.pdbx_seq_one_letter_code
_entity_poly.pdbx_strand_id
1 'polypeptide(L)'
;VPAISLAYEESESDIMKRQPRDPFRDKLVNERLISLAYGQIGMIQASAGFFSYFWIMADNGFMPLDLFQLRAEWDSRAINNVLDSYGQEWTYANRKILEHTCQTAYFVSIVIVQWADLIISKTRRNSIVQQGMSNWILNFGLVFETVLAALLCYLPGTDQGLRMYGLRFTWWFPAIPFSILIFVYDEFRRYLIRRYPKGWVERETYY
;
A
#
# COMPACT_ATOMS: atom_id res chain seq x y z
N VAL A 1 1.76 -13.19 6.37
CA VAL A 1 0.73 -14.18 5.96
C VAL A 1 0.33 -14.02 4.50
N PRO A 2 0.04 -12.81 3.98
CA PRO A 2 -0.37 -12.62 2.59
C PRO A 2 0.63 -13.19 1.56
N ALA A 3 1.92 -12.88 1.69
CA ALA A 3 2.94 -13.37 0.75
C ALA A 3 3.06 -14.91 0.71
N ILE A 4 2.89 -15.58 1.86
CA ILE A 4 2.95 -17.04 1.95
C ILE A 4 1.72 -17.66 1.26
N SER A 5 0.58 -16.98 1.30
CA SER A 5 -0.66 -17.47 0.68
C SER A 5 -0.57 -17.60 -0.84
N LEU A 6 0.28 -16.79 -1.50
CA LEU A 6 0.51 -16.85 -2.95
C LEU A 6 1.20 -18.15 -3.39
N ALA A 7 1.87 -18.87 -2.47
CA ALA A 7 2.46 -20.16 -2.78
C ALA A 7 1.42 -21.28 -3.00
N TYR A 8 0.18 -21.09 -2.54
CA TYR A 8 -0.93 -22.02 -2.71
C TYR A 8 -1.73 -21.78 -3.99
N GLU A 9 -1.27 -20.89 -4.87
CA GLU A 9 -2.01 -20.52 -6.07
C GLU A 9 -1.89 -21.59 -7.17
N GLU A 10 -3.01 -21.88 -7.82
CA GLU A 10 -3.07 -22.83 -8.92
C GLU A 10 -2.50 -22.23 -10.21
N SER A 11 -2.08 -23.10 -11.13
CA SER A 11 -1.52 -22.66 -12.41
C SER A 11 -2.56 -21.95 -13.28
N GLU A 12 -2.24 -20.75 -13.78
CA GLU A 12 -3.09 -19.97 -14.69
C GLU A 12 -3.30 -20.63 -16.07
N SER A 13 -2.41 -21.52 -16.47
CA SER A 13 -2.45 -22.23 -17.74
C SER A 13 -1.80 -23.59 -17.61
N ASP A 14 -2.04 -24.47 -18.57
CA ASP A 14 -1.44 -25.80 -18.61
C ASP A 14 0.08 -25.73 -18.75
N ILE A 15 0.77 -25.72 -17.60
CA ILE A 15 2.23 -25.61 -17.51
C ILE A 15 2.95 -26.79 -18.16
N MET A 16 2.28 -27.95 -18.28
CA MET A 16 2.85 -29.16 -18.86
C MET A 16 2.95 -29.10 -20.38
N LYS A 17 2.26 -28.15 -21.03
CA LYS A 17 2.37 -27.89 -22.47
C LYS A 17 3.49 -26.91 -22.83
N ARG A 18 4.09 -26.23 -21.85
CA ARG A 18 5.14 -25.23 -22.06
C ARG A 18 6.52 -25.89 -22.04
N GLN A 19 7.44 -25.41 -22.89
CA GLN A 19 8.82 -25.85 -22.86
C GLN A 19 9.50 -25.46 -21.52
N PRO A 20 10.50 -26.23 -21.06
CA PRO A 20 11.29 -25.88 -19.88
C PRO A 20 11.92 -24.49 -20.01
N ARG A 21 11.95 -23.73 -18.89
CA ARG A 21 12.52 -22.37 -18.85
C ARG A 21 14.01 -22.35 -19.20
N ASP A 22 14.47 -21.27 -19.82
CA ASP A 22 15.89 -21.03 -20.06
C ASP A 22 16.53 -20.36 -18.81
N PRO A 23 17.52 -20.98 -18.15
CA PRO A 23 18.17 -20.41 -16.96
C PRO A 23 18.85 -19.05 -17.18
N PHE A 24 19.22 -18.72 -18.41
CA PHE A 24 19.93 -17.48 -18.73
C PHE A 24 18.97 -16.35 -19.12
N ARG A 25 17.91 -16.67 -19.86
CA ARG A 25 16.93 -15.68 -20.35
C ARG A 25 15.73 -15.50 -19.41
N ASP A 26 15.22 -16.58 -18.83
CA ASP A 26 14.02 -16.57 -17.98
C ASP A 26 14.40 -16.54 -16.49
N LYS A 27 14.88 -15.37 -16.04
CA LYS A 27 15.23 -15.13 -14.63
C LYS A 27 13.98 -15.02 -13.75
N LEU A 28 14.11 -15.45 -12.49
CA LEU A 28 13.02 -15.37 -11.49
C LEU A 28 12.65 -13.92 -11.16
N VAL A 29 13.66 -13.05 -11.09
CA VAL A 29 13.51 -11.60 -10.91
C VAL A 29 14.13 -10.95 -12.13
N ASN A 30 13.31 -10.26 -12.91
CA ASN A 30 13.71 -9.52 -14.11
C ASN A 30 13.47 -8.02 -13.92
N GLU A 31 14.00 -7.22 -14.82
CA GLU A 31 13.80 -5.76 -14.83
C GLU A 31 12.32 -5.36 -14.94
N ARG A 32 11.50 -6.20 -15.58
CA ARG A 32 10.05 -5.98 -15.77
C ARG A 32 9.29 -6.07 -14.45
N LEU A 33 9.61 -7.07 -13.63
CA LEU A 33 9.08 -7.22 -12.27
C LEU A 33 9.44 -5.98 -11.45
N ILE A 34 10.70 -5.54 -11.51
CA ILE A 34 11.17 -4.37 -10.76
C ILE A 34 10.46 -3.11 -11.23
N SER A 35 10.36 -2.90 -12.54
CA SER A 35 9.71 -1.73 -13.15
C SER A 35 8.23 -1.63 -12.76
N LEU A 36 7.51 -2.76 -12.77
CA LEU A 36 6.13 -2.82 -12.31
C LEU A 36 6.02 -2.58 -10.79
N ALA A 37 6.72 -3.39 -9.99
CA ALA A 37 6.54 -3.41 -8.55
C ALA A 37 7.01 -2.10 -7.91
N TYR A 38 8.23 -1.64 -8.23
CA TYR A 38 8.77 -0.40 -7.66
C TYR A 38 8.34 0.84 -8.44
N GLY A 39 8.34 0.77 -9.77
CA GLY A 39 8.12 1.95 -10.62
C GLY A 39 6.66 2.33 -10.81
N GLN A 40 5.73 1.38 -10.76
CA GLN A 40 4.31 1.63 -11.02
C GLN A 40 3.48 1.44 -9.75
N ILE A 41 3.36 0.20 -9.26
CA ILE A 41 2.50 -0.14 -8.13
C ILE A 41 3.02 0.52 -6.84
N GLY A 42 4.32 0.41 -6.56
CA GLY A 42 4.97 1.01 -5.40
C GLY A 42 4.84 2.53 -5.34
N MET A 43 4.88 3.22 -6.49
CA MET A 43 4.65 4.66 -6.56
C MET A 43 3.21 5.05 -6.20
N ILE A 44 2.23 4.26 -6.62
CA ILE A 44 0.82 4.46 -6.25
C ILE A 44 0.63 4.21 -4.75
N GLN A 45 1.24 3.15 -4.19
CA GLN A 45 1.22 2.85 -2.75
C GLN A 45 1.85 3.97 -1.92
N ALA A 46 3.02 4.49 -2.33
CA ALA A 46 3.67 5.61 -1.67
C ALA A 46 2.80 6.86 -1.69
N SER A 47 2.17 7.16 -2.84
CA SER A 47 1.25 8.29 -2.98
C SER A 47 0.04 8.17 -2.04
N ALA A 48 -0.50 6.97 -1.88
CA ALA A 48 -1.61 6.71 -0.95
C ALA A 48 -1.22 7.02 0.51
N GLY A 49 -0.04 6.57 0.94
CA GLY A 49 0.48 6.85 2.29
C GLY A 49 0.70 8.35 2.52
N PHE A 50 1.34 9.05 1.57
CA PHE A 50 1.53 10.51 1.66
C PHE A 50 0.20 11.26 1.66
N PHE A 51 -0.79 10.83 0.87
CA PHE A 51 -2.11 11.43 0.85
C PHE A 51 -2.79 11.34 2.22
N SER A 52 -2.78 10.17 2.85
CA SER A 52 -3.31 10.00 4.22
C SER A 52 -2.56 10.85 5.24
N TYR A 53 -1.24 10.99 5.12
CA TYR A 53 -0.43 11.87 5.97
C TYR A 53 -0.89 13.33 5.86
N PHE A 54 -0.98 13.86 4.64
CA PHE A 54 -1.41 15.24 4.41
C PHE A 54 -2.87 15.48 4.82
N TRP A 55 -3.74 14.49 4.60
CA TRP A 55 -5.14 14.55 5.04
C TRP A 55 -5.26 14.73 6.55
N ILE A 56 -4.52 13.95 7.33
CA ILE A 56 -4.58 14.01 8.80
C ILE A 56 -3.92 15.27 9.34
N MET A 57 -2.79 15.69 8.76
CA MET A 57 -2.17 16.97 9.12
C MET A 57 -3.13 18.13 8.88
N ALA A 58 -3.81 18.16 7.73
CA ALA A 58 -4.79 19.19 7.40
C ALA A 58 -6.02 19.17 8.32
N ASP A 59 -6.54 17.97 8.66
CA ASP A 59 -7.67 17.80 9.60
C ASP A 59 -7.33 18.30 11.02
N ASN A 60 -6.05 18.29 11.40
CA ASN A 60 -5.56 18.76 12.70
C ASN A 60 -4.94 20.17 12.64
N GLY A 61 -5.07 20.90 11.53
CA GLY A 61 -4.69 22.31 11.48
C GLY A 61 -3.45 22.66 10.66
N PHE A 62 -2.66 21.68 10.25
CA PHE A 62 -1.44 21.88 9.46
C PHE A 62 -1.72 21.67 7.97
N MET A 63 -1.91 22.76 7.22
CA MET A 63 -2.11 22.68 5.78
C MET A 63 -0.86 22.15 5.07
N PRO A 64 -1.00 21.42 3.93
CA PRO A 64 0.14 20.81 3.24
C PRO A 64 1.24 21.79 2.82
N LEU A 65 0.91 23.06 2.56
CA LEU A 65 1.87 24.09 2.15
C LEU A 65 2.73 24.57 3.33
N ASP A 66 2.16 24.63 4.53
CA ASP A 66 2.86 25.12 5.72
C ASP A 66 3.76 24.04 6.36
N LEU A 67 3.60 22.78 5.94
CA LEU A 67 4.47 21.67 6.35
C LEU A 67 5.87 21.73 5.72
N PHE A 68 6.06 22.50 4.64
CA PHE A 68 7.37 22.62 4.00
C PHE A 68 8.36 23.32 4.93
N GLN A 69 9.50 22.68 5.17
CA GLN A 69 10.58 23.15 6.07
C GLN A 69 10.24 23.25 7.57
N LEU A 70 9.05 22.81 8.00
CA LEU A 70 8.64 22.84 9.42
C LEU A 70 9.44 21.87 10.32
N ARG A 71 10.18 20.92 9.74
CA ARG A 71 10.88 19.84 10.47
C ARG A 71 11.81 20.33 11.59
N ALA A 72 12.58 21.39 11.34
CA ALA A 72 13.56 21.88 12.33
C ALA A 72 12.86 22.36 13.61
N GLU A 73 11.75 23.08 13.44
CA GLU A 73 10.91 23.53 14.56
C GLU A 73 10.14 22.36 15.18
N TRP A 74 9.61 21.45 14.35
CA TRP A 74 8.85 20.26 14.74
C TRP A 74 9.64 19.20 15.51
N ASP A 75 10.96 19.17 15.37
CA ASP A 75 11.82 18.24 16.13
C ASP A 75 12.44 18.89 17.38
N SER A 76 12.51 20.23 17.44
CA SER A 76 13.11 20.94 18.58
C SER A 76 12.26 20.87 19.86
N ARG A 77 12.77 20.22 20.92
CA ARG A 77 12.11 20.14 22.24
C ARG A 77 12.01 21.49 22.97
N ALA A 78 12.79 22.49 22.56
CA ALA A 78 12.79 23.80 23.17
C ALA A 78 11.59 24.67 22.75
N ILE A 79 10.96 24.34 21.62
CA ILE A 79 9.85 25.11 21.03
C ILE A 79 8.54 24.42 21.37
N ASN A 80 7.69 25.09 22.14
CA ASN A 80 6.37 24.59 22.57
C ASN A 80 5.19 25.41 22.03
N ASN A 81 5.48 26.34 21.12
CA ASN A 81 4.55 27.31 20.55
C ASN A 81 4.65 27.30 19.01
N VAL A 82 4.71 26.11 18.41
CA VAL A 82 4.65 26.01 16.94
C VAL A 82 3.23 26.38 16.50
N LEU A 83 3.13 27.36 15.61
CA LEU A 83 1.85 27.82 15.09
C LEU A 83 1.37 26.90 13.96
N ASP A 84 0.09 26.53 13.98
CA ASP A 84 -0.56 25.89 12.85
C ASP A 84 -1.13 26.92 11.85
N SER A 85 -1.71 26.44 10.75
CA SER A 85 -2.28 27.29 9.70
C SER A 85 -3.49 28.11 10.17
N TYR A 86 -4.11 27.73 11.29
CA TYR A 86 -5.24 28.42 11.91
C TYR A 86 -4.82 29.36 13.05
N GLY A 87 -3.53 29.45 13.37
CA GLY A 87 -2.97 30.30 14.43
C GLY A 87 -3.03 29.70 15.83
N GLN A 88 -3.21 28.39 15.98
CA GLN A 88 -3.16 27.69 17.27
C GLN A 88 -1.72 27.31 17.62
N GLU A 89 -1.38 27.36 18.91
CA GLU A 89 -0.06 26.98 19.42
C GLU A 89 -0.01 25.51 19.82
N TRP A 90 0.98 24.78 19.29
CA TRP A 90 1.18 23.37 19.54
C TRP A 90 2.41 23.09 20.41
N THR A 91 2.18 22.38 21.52
CA THR A 91 3.24 21.89 22.42
C THR A 91 4.01 20.72 21.80
N TYR A 92 5.25 20.48 22.27
CA TYR A 92 6.07 19.36 21.81
C TYR A 92 5.38 17.99 21.96
N ALA A 93 4.63 17.79 23.05
CA ALA A 93 3.93 16.54 23.29
C ALA A 93 2.79 16.32 22.27
N ASN A 94 1.94 17.33 22.08
CA ASN A 94 0.78 17.22 21.20
C ASN A 94 1.17 17.00 19.74
N ARG A 95 2.20 17.72 19.25
CA ARG A 95 2.69 17.53 17.88
C ARG A 95 3.31 16.15 17.66
N LYS A 96 4.00 15.59 18.65
CA LYS A 96 4.56 14.23 18.53
C LYS A 96 3.48 13.16 18.59
N ILE A 97 2.42 13.36 19.37
CA ILE A 97 1.23 12.50 19.31
C ILE A 97 0.61 12.55 17.91
N LEU A 98 0.46 13.74 17.33
CA LEU A 98 -0.05 13.90 15.96
C LEU A 98 0.85 13.22 14.92
N GLU A 99 2.18 13.37 15.03
CA GLU A 99 3.14 12.70 14.15
C GLU A 99 3.03 11.17 14.21
N HIS A 100 2.97 10.60 15.42
CA HIS A 100 2.79 9.16 15.62
C HIS A 100 1.42 8.67 15.13
N THR A 101 0.40 9.49 15.26
CA THR A 101 -0.92 9.24 14.67
C THR A 101 -0.83 9.19 13.15
N CYS A 102 -0.10 10.12 12.52
CA CYS A 102 0.14 10.12 11.07
C CYS A 102 0.93 8.89 10.62
N GLN A 103 1.94 8.45 11.39
CA GLN A 103 2.68 7.22 11.13
C GLN A 103 1.76 5.99 11.16
N THR A 104 0.86 5.93 12.13
CA THR A 104 -0.13 4.85 12.24
C THR A 104 -1.10 4.85 11.05
N ALA A 105 -1.54 6.03 10.61
CA ALA A 105 -2.39 6.15 9.43
C ALA A 105 -1.68 5.79 8.12
N TYR A 106 -0.40 6.15 7.99
CA TYR A 106 0.42 5.73 6.86
C TYR A 106 0.53 4.19 6.83
N PHE A 107 0.76 3.56 7.99
CA PHE A 107 0.76 2.11 8.13
C PHE A 107 -0.57 1.47 7.70
N VAL A 108 -1.71 1.96 8.20
CA VAL A 108 -3.04 1.48 7.79
C VAL A 108 -3.28 1.68 6.29
N SER A 109 -2.79 2.80 5.73
CA SER A 109 -2.88 3.06 4.30
C SER A 109 -2.15 1.99 3.51
N ILE A 110 -0.92 1.63 3.90
CA ILE A 110 -0.17 0.52 3.28
C ILE A 110 -1.00 -0.76 3.32
N VAL A 111 -1.57 -1.13 4.48
CA VAL A 111 -2.38 -2.35 4.60
C VAL A 111 -3.57 -2.34 3.63
N ILE A 112 -4.25 -1.21 3.44
CA ILE A 112 -5.41 -1.09 2.53
C ILE A 112 -4.99 -1.24 1.05
N VAL A 113 -3.90 -0.61 0.63
CA VAL A 113 -3.42 -0.79 -0.76
C VAL A 113 -2.81 -2.18 -0.98
N GLN A 114 -2.29 -2.82 0.08
CA GLN A 114 -1.82 -4.22 0.03
C GLN A 114 -2.95 -5.22 -0.26
N TRP A 115 -4.21 -4.90 0.06
CA TRP A 115 -5.33 -5.76 -0.37
C TRP A 115 -5.42 -5.85 -1.88
N ALA A 116 -5.35 -4.70 -2.57
CA ALA A 116 -5.33 -4.68 -4.03
C ALA A 116 -4.06 -5.34 -4.56
N ASP A 117 -2.89 -5.04 -3.98
CA ASP A 117 -1.59 -5.60 -4.39
C ASP A 117 -1.58 -7.15 -4.33
N LEU A 118 -2.13 -7.72 -3.26
CA LEU A 118 -2.27 -9.17 -3.12
C LEU A 118 -3.18 -9.77 -4.18
N ILE A 119 -4.31 -9.11 -4.45
CA ILE A 119 -5.30 -9.55 -5.43
C ILE A 119 -4.72 -9.46 -6.86
N ILE A 120 -3.95 -8.42 -7.19
CA ILE A 120 -3.33 -8.30 -8.51
C ILE A 120 -2.15 -9.27 -8.68
N SER A 121 -1.36 -9.49 -7.64
CA SER A 121 -0.21 -10.40 -7.66
C SER A 121 -0.61 -11.87 -7.79
N LYS A 122 -1.89 -12.18 -7.57
CA LYS A 122 -2.48 -13.51 -7.74
C LYS A 122 -2.36 -14.03 -9.18
N THR A 123 -2.56 -13.17 -10.18
CA THR A 123 -2.51 -13.57 -11.59
C THR A 123 -1.66 -12.63 -12.42
N ARG A 124 -0.78 -13.19 -13.26
CA ARG A 124 0.11 -12.45 -14.14
C ARG A 124 -0.50 -12.15 -15.50
N ARG A 125 -1.41 -13.01 -16.00
CA ARG A 125 -2.05 -12.87 -17.32
C ARG A 125 -3.57 -12.95 -17.27
N ASN A 126 -4.11 -13.90 -16.50
CA ASN A 126 -5.55 -14.13 -16.44
C ASN A 126 -6.27 -13.04 -15.64
N SER A 127 -7.55 -12.85 -15.96
CA SER A 127 -8.39 -11.91 -15.22
C SER A 127 -8.74 -12.50 -13.88
N ILE A 128 -8.86 -11.67 -12.86
CA ILE A 128 -9.39 -12.11 -11.56
C ILE A 128 -10.79 -12.69 -11.70
N VAL A 129 -11.60 -12.16 -12.64
CA VAL A 129 -12.97 -12.68 -12.90
C VAL A 129 -12.94 -14.08 -13.47
N GLN A 130 -11.92 -14.41 -14.27
CA GLN A 130 -11.76 -15.73 -14.88
C GLN A 130 -11.14 -16.74 -13.90
N GLN A 131 -10.18 -16.32 -13.08
CA GLN A 131 -9.52 -17.18 -12.09
C GLN A 131 -10.35 -17.38 -10.82
N GLY A 132 -11.16 -16.40 -10.44
CA GLY A 132 -11.94 -16.40 -9.18
C GLY A 132 -11.08 -16.24 -7.92
N MET A 133 -11.71 -16.30 -6.73
CA MET A 133 -11.07 -16.22 -5.40
C MET A 133 -11.14 -17.56 -4.64
N SER A 134 -10.73 -18.66 -5.28
CA SER A 134 -10.76 -20.02 -4.71
C SER A 134 -9.74 -20.28 -3.60
N ASN A 135 -8.63 -19.54 -3.58
CA ASN A 135 -7.56 -19.72 -2.59
C ASN A 135 -7.99 -19.23 -1.19
N TRP A 136 -8.41 -20.19 -0.35
CA TRP A 136 -8.86 -19.89 1.02
C TRP A 136 -7.75 -19.32 1.90
N ILE A 137 -6.50 -19.76 1.72
CA ILE A 137 -5.35 -19.27 2.51
C ILE A 137 -5.11 -17.78 2.19
N LEU A 138 -5.33 -17.35 0.95
CA LEU A 138 -5.23 -15.95 0.54
C LEU A 138 -6.32 -15.10 1.18
N ASN A 139 -7.56 -15.57 1.13
CA ASN A 139 -8.69 -14.87 1.77
C ASN A 139 -8.49 -14.76 3.29
N PHE A 140 -8.01 -15.83 3.93
CA PHE A 140 -7.62 -15.81 5.34
C PHE A 140 -6.48 -14.82 5.61
N GLY A 141 -5.49 -14.74 4.71
CA GLY A 141 -4.39 -13.80 4.79
C GLY A 141 -4.85 -12.33 4.83
N LEU A 142 -5.81 -11.97 3.97
CA LEU A 142 -6.41 -10.63 3.94
C LEU A 142 -7.13 -10.31 5.26
N VAL A 143 -7.99 -11.22 5.73
CA VAL A 143 -8.73 -11.01 6.99
C VAL A 143 -7.77 -10.94 8.18
N PHE A 144 -6.76 -11.82 8.23
CA PHE A 144 -5.77 -11.80 9.30
C PHE A 144 -4.96 -10.50 9.32
N GLU A 145 -4.53 -10.02 8.15
CA GLU A 145 -3.77 -8.76 8.06
C GLU A 145 -4.59 -7.55 8.53
N THR A 146 -5.86 -7.49 8.13
CA THR A 146 -6.77 -6.41 8.58
C THR A 146 -7.05 -6.45 10.07
N VAL A 147 -7.29 -7.64 10.62
CA VAL A 147 -7.49 -7.82 12.06
C VAL A 147 -6.22 -7.46 12.82
N LEU A 148 -5.04 -7.87 12.35
CA LEU A 148 -3.77 -7.54 12.97
C LEU A 148 -3.53 -6.02 12.96
N ALA A 149 -3.79 -5.35 11.83
CA ALA A 149 -3.67 -3.90 11.72
C ALA A 149 -4.64 -3.19 12.69
N ALA A 150 -5.89 -3.65 12.78
CA ALA A 150 -6.87 -3.10 13.72
C ALA A 150 -6.44 -3.32 15.18
N LEU A 151 -5.95 -4.51 15.53
CA LEU A 151 -5.43 -4.80 16.87
C LEU A 151 -4.27 -3.88 17.22
N LEU A 152 -3.31 -3.68 16.30
CA LEU A 152 -2.18 -2.78 16.53
C LEU A 152 -2.60 -1.32 16.75
N CYS A 153 -3.64 -0.85 16.05
CA CYS A 153 -4.12 0.53 16.17
C CYS A 153 -4.95 0.79 17.44
N TYR A 154 -5.71 -0.20 17.92
CA TYR A 154 -6.73 0.02 18.96
C TYR A 154 -6.45 -0.69 20.29
N LEU A 155 -5.46 -1.58 20.37
CA LEU A 155 -5.13 -2.27 21.60
C LEU A 155 -4.41 -1.33 22.59
N PRO A 156 -4.87 -1.19 23.85
CA PRO A 156 -4.19 -0.35 24.83
C PRO A 156 -2.79 -0.92 25.14
N GLY A 157 -1.77 -0.05 25.14
CA GLY A 157 -0.37 -0.43 25.35
C GLY A 157 0.49 -0.43 24.08
N THR A 158 -0.11 -0.42 22.88
CA THR A 158 0.65 -0.23 21.62
C THR A 158 1.16 1.20 21.44
N ASP A 159 0.55 2.16 22.13
CA ASP A 159 0.98 3.56 22.24
C ASP A 159 2.32 3.69 22.97
N GLN A 160 2.56 2.87 24.00
CA GLN A 160 3.82 2.90 24.76
C GLN A 160 4.93 2.07 24.10
N GLY A 161 4.57 0.92 23.51
CA GLY A 161 5.54 0.02 22.88
C GLY A 161 5.93 0.42 21.45
N LEU A 162 4.93 0.57 20.57
CA LEU A 162 5.12 0.81 19.13
C LEU A 162 4.85 2.26 18.72
N ARG A 163 4.41 3.11 19.65
CA ARG A 163 3.96 4.49 19.39
C ARG A 163 2.86 4.55 18.34
N MET A 164 1.96 3.57 18.37
CA MET A 164 0.76 3.57 17.54
C MET A 164 -0.40 4.19 18.30
N TYR A 165 -1.09 5.13 17.66
CA TYR A 165 -2.21 5.84 18.26
C TYR A 165 -3.51 5.47 17.55
N GLY A 166 -4.60 5.44 18.33
CA GLY A 166 -5.93 5.15 17.82
C GLY A 166 -6.31 6.11 16.70
N LEU A 167 -6.78 5.54 15.59
CA LEU A 167 -7.21 6.31 14.41
C LEU A 167 -8.71 6.54 14.45
N ARG A 168 -9.14 7.70 13.95
CA ARG A 168 -10.56 7.93 13.64
C ARG A 168 -10.95 7.04 12.47
N PHE A 169 -12.20 6.56 12.47
CA PHE A 169 -12.73 5.74 11.37
C PHE A 169 -12.65 6.46 10.01
N THR A 170 -12.78 7.79 9.99
CA THR A 170 -12.65 8.63 8.79
C THR A 170 -11.27 8.53 8.13
N TRP A 171 -10.22 8.28 8.91
CA TRP A 171 -8.84 8.21 8.42
C TRP A 171 -8.48 6.88 7.75
N TRP A 172 -9.42 5.91 7.70
CA TRP A 172 -9.25 4.67 6.94
C TRP A 172 -9.58 4.84 5.45
N PHE A 173 -10.52 5.72 5.12
CA PHE A 173 -11.01 5.90 3.75
C PHE A 173 -10.02 6.52 2.75
N PRO A 174 -9.06 7.40 3.12
CA PRO A 174 -8.18 8.08 2.16
C PRO A 174 -7.38 7.13 1.26
N ALA A 175 -7.05 5.92 1.73
CA ALA A 175 -6.29 4.94 0.95
C ALA A 175 -7.14 4.08 0.00
N ILE A 176 -8.46 4.03 0.18
CA ILE A 176 -9.36 3.18 -0.61
C ILE A 176 -9.36 3.56 -2.10
N PRO A 177 -9.44 4.85 -2.50
CA PRO A 177 -9.37 5.23 -3.90
C PRO A 177 -8.08 4.76 -4.60
N PHE A 178 -6.95 4.77 -3.89
CA PHE A 178 -5.68 4.28 -4.42
C PHE A 178 -5.66 2.76 -4.55
N SER A 179 -6.27 2.03 -3.62
CA SER A 179 -6.45 0.57 -3.71
C SER A 179 -7.30 0.19 -4.94
N ILE A 180 -8.39 0.92 -5.19
CA ILE A 180 -9.21 0.75 -6.40
C ILE A 180 -8.40 1.09 -7.66
N LEU A 181 -7.60 2.16 -7.63
CA LEU A 181 -6.74 2.55 -8.74
C LEU A 181 -5.73 1.46 -9.10
N ILE A 182 -5.05 0.86 -8.11
CA ILE A 182 -4.12 -0.26 -8.32
C ILE A 182 -4.84 -1.43 -9.00
N PHE A 183 -6.03 -1.80 -8.49
CA PHE A 183 -6.81 -2.90 -9.04
C PHE A 183 -7.21 -2.65 -10.51
N VAL A 184 -7.75 -1.46 -10.81
CA VAL A 184 -8.20 -1.09 -12.17
C VAL A 184 -7.02 -1.01 -13.13
N TYR A 185 -5.91 -0.41 -12.69
CA TYR A 185 -4.68 -0.30 -13.47
C TYR A 185 -4.17 -1.67 -13.90
N ASP A 186 -4.08 -2.60 -12.95
CA ASP A 186 -3.55 -3.93 -13.22
C ASP A 186 -4.48 -4.77 -14.11
N GLU A 187 -5.79 -4.70 -13.86
CA GLU A 187 -6.77 -5.42 -14.68
C GLU A 187 -6.78 -4.88 -16.11
N PHE A 188 -6.66 -3.56 -16.30
CA PHE A 188 -6.55 -2.95 -17.62
C PHE A 188 -5.25 -3.37 -18.32
N ARG A 189 -4.12 -3.40 -17.61
CA ARG A 189 -2.84 -3.91 -18.12
C ARG A 189 -2.95 -5.36 -18.59
N ARG A 190 -3.52 -6.25 -17.76
CA ARG A 190 -3.75 -7.66 -18.12
C ARG A 190 -4.70 -7.81 -19.29
N TYR A 191 -5.74 -6.98 -19.38
CA TYR A 191 -6.63 -6.92 -20.54
C TYR A 191 -5.88 -6.59 -21.84
N LEU A 192 -4.96 -5.61 -21.81
CA LEU A 192 -4.13 -5.27 -22.97
C LEU A 192 -3.18 -6.41 -23.37
N ILE A 193 -2.58 -7.12 -22.41
CA ILE A 193 -1.72 -8.29 -22.67
C ILE A 193 -2.51 -9.41 -23.36
N ARG A 194 -3.77 -9.63 -22.94
CA ARG A 194 -4.64 -10.64 -23.57
C ARG A 194 -5.09 -10.24 -24.97
N ARG A 195 -5.43 -8.96 -25.19
CA ARG A 195 -5.95 -8.48 -26.47
C ARG A 195 -4.87 -8.29 -27.54
N TYR A 196 -3.66 -7.92 -27.15
CA TYR A 196 -2.54 -7.65 -28.07
C TYR A 196 -1.31 -8.51 -27.73
N PRO A 197 -1.34 -9.82 -28.06
CA PRO A 197 -0.20 -10.69 -27.84
C PRO A 197 1.02 -10.21 -28.65
N LYS A 198 2.21 -10.21 -28.02
CA LYS A 198 3.49 -9.65 -28.47
C LYS A 198 3.57 -8.13 -28.55
N GLY A 199 2.55 -7.43 -28.02
CA GLY A 199 2.51 -5.97 -27.93
C GLY A 199 3.54 -5.40 -26.95
N TRP A 200 3.65 -4.08 -26.93
CA TRP A 200 4.59 -3.35 -26.07
C TRP A 200 4.37 -3.66 -24.58
N VAL A 201 3.11 -3.72 -24.14
CA VAL A 201 2.75 -3.99 -22.74
C VAL A 201 3.24 -5.37 -22.28
N GLU A 202 3.14 -6.41 -23.11
CA GLU A 202 3.66 -7.75 -22.77
C GLU A 202 5.19 -7.76 -22.72
N ARG A 203 5.88 -6.97 -23.55
CA ARG A 203 7.36 -6.91 -23.53
C ARG A 203 7.90 -6.16 -22.32
N GLU A 204 7.21 -5.12 -21.87
CA GLU A 204 7.68 -4.25 -20.78
C GLU A 204 7.18 -4.68 -19.40
N THR A 205 5.97 -5.24 -19.29
CA THR A 205 5.31 -5.43 -17.98
C THR A 205 4.99 -6.87 -17.63
N TYR A 206 5.12 -7.83 -18.55
CA TYR A 206 4.88 -9.26 -18.26
C TYR A 206 6.14 -9.93 -17.68
N TYR A 207 5.99 -10.54 -16.50
CA TYR A 207 7.06 -11.16 -15.71
C TYR A 207 6.76 -12.59 -15.27
#